data_AF-A0A0D0CZA9-F1
#
_entry.id   AF-A0A0D0CZA9-F1
#
_cell.length_a   1.000
_cell.length_b   1.000
_cell.length_c   1.000
_cell.angle_alpha   90.00
_cell.angle_beta   90.00
_cell.angle_gamma   90.00
#
_symmetry.space_group_name_H-M   'P 1'
#
loop_
_entity.id
_entity.type
_entity.pdbx_description
1 polymer ?
#
loop_
_entity_poly.entity_id
_entity_poly.type
_entity_poly.pdbx_seq_one_letter_code
_entity_poly.pdbx_strand_id
1 'polypeptide(L)'
;MIFISTHSEEEQGDLFAGEEGPQTKPRPIAVKVDQFFSLLFTSRMDDLLKGATVVLLTCRLLVEHEQSFQDLYSSLHCLQVSNFVAFVAPHFQSSLSSSFVQALLCKTFIKGTNLPSSMPFALENSFCIGQHSNVLLSSLPEAFSNTPCGMLSGVQLCYDILDIPYLFLDHLTYCTIT
;
A
#
# COMPACT_ATOMS: atom_id res chain seq x y z
N MET A 1 -7.66 -2.64 -10.52
CA MET A 1 -6.71 -1.76 -9.80
C MET A 1 -7.50 -0.78 -8.99
N ILE A 2 -7.20 -0.65 -7.70
CA ILE A 2 -7.89 0.22 -6.74
C ILE A 2 -6.85 1.17 -6.17
N PHE A 3 -7.14 2.46 -6.18
CA PHE A 3 -6.29 3.49 -5.57
C PHE A 3 -6.91 3.93 -4.27
N ILE A 4 -6.14 3.86 -3.18
CA ILE A 4 -6.54 4.31 -1.86
C ILE A 4 -5.61 5.45 -1.48
N SER A 5 -6.15 6.64 -1.28
CA SER A 5 -5.40 7.75 -0.71
C SER A 5 -5.93 8.04 0.67
N THR A 6 -5.05 8.00 1.66
CA THR A 6 -5.33 8.39 3.02
C THR A 6 -4.08 9.04 3.61
N HIS A 7 -4.29 10.05 4.43
CA HIS A 7 -3.24 10.77 5.13
C HIS A 7 -3.65 10.89 6.60
N SER A 8 -2.75 10.50 7.48
CA SER A 8 -2.89 10.64 8.93
C SER A 8 -1.68 11.41 9.43
N GLU A 9 -1.90 12.30 10.40
CA GLU A 9 -0.84 13.00 11.13
C GLU A 9 -0.36 12.19 12.36
N GLU A 10 -0.93 11.00 12.59
CA GLU A 10 -0.55 10.14 13.71
C GLU A 10 0.84 9.53 13.53
N GLU A 11 1.60 9.45 14.61
CA GLU A 11 2.96 8.90 14.61
C GLU A 11 3.01 7.36 14.49
N GLN A 12 1.88 6.67 14.68
CA GLN A 12 1.81 5.19 14.79
C GLN A 12 1.44 4.45 13.49
N GLY A 13 1.46 5.13 12.33
CA GLY A 13 1.12 4.50 11.05
C GLY A 13 -0.37 4.14 10.89
N ASP A 14 -1.21 4.57 11.84
CA ASP A 14 -2.66 4.47 11.77
C ASP A 14 -3.22 5.31 10.62
N LEU A 15 -4.36 4.89 10.09
CA LEU A 15 -4.96 5.44 8.88
C LEU A 15 -6.18 6.30 9.21
N PHE A 16 -6.27 7.46 8.57
CA PHE A 16 -7.43 8.34 8.71
C PHE A 16 -8.69 7.65 8.17
N ALA A 17 -9.72 7.59 9.00
CA ALA A 17 -11.00 6.93 8.71
C ALA A 17 -12.19 7.90 8.62
N GLY A 18 -11.97 9.19 8.86
CA GLY A 18 -13.00 10.22 8.81
C GLY A 18 -12.96 11.16 10.01
N GLU A 19 -14.09 11.80 10.26
CA GLU A 19 -14.24 12.79 11.32
C GLU A 19 -15.38 12.41 12.27
N GLU A 20 -15.18 12.64 13.56
CA GLU A 20 -16.21 12.50 14.60
C GLU A 20 -16.66 13.84 15.16
N GLY A 21 -17.88 13.86 15.71
CA GLY A 21 -18.38 14.96 16.50
C GLY A 21 -19.24 15.95 15.72
N PRO A 22 -19.53 17.13 16.30
CA PRO A 22 -20.40 18.13 15.68
C PRO A 22 -19.79 18.65 14.37
N GLN A 23 -20.62 18.90 13.35
CA GLN A 23 -20.16 19.47 12.06
C GLN A 23 -19.39 20.81 12.21
N THR A 24 -19.61 21.54 13.29
CA THR A 24 -18.93 22.81 13.56
C THR A 24 -17.53 22.64 14.13
N LYS A 25 -17.19 21.45 14.64
CA LYS A 25 -15.88 21.13 15.19
C LYS A 25 -15.60 19.63 15.05
N PRO A 26 -15.46 19.14 13.81
CA PRO A 26 -15.09 17.75 13.58
C PRO A 26 -13.71 17.47 14.19
N ARG A 27 -13.55 16.27 14.72
CA ARG A 27 -12.26 15.74 15.17
C ARG A 27 -11.84 14.63 14.20
N PRO A 28 -10.65 14.68 13.61
CA PRO A 28 -10.16 13.59 12.78
C PRO A 28 -10.01 12.31 13.63
N ILE A 29 -10.39 11.18 13.05
CA ILE A 29 -10.20 9.84 13.62
C ILE A 29 -9.20 9.09 12.74
N ALA A 30 -8.14 8.60 13.36
CA ALA A 30 -7.29 7.56 12.81
C ALA A 30 -7.65 6.22 13.46
N VAL A 31 -7.55 5.15 12.68
CA VAL A 31 -7.80 3.78 13.13
C VAL A 31 -6.65 2.89 12.71
N LYS A 32 -6.53 1.75 13.40
CA LYS A 32 -5.56 0.72 13.06
C LYS A 32 -5.80 0.20 11.65
N VAL A 33 -4.74 -0.29 11.01
CA VAL A 33 -4.76 -0.70 9.60
C VAL A 33 -5.77 -1.82 9.34
N ASP A 34 -5.84 -2.82 10.21
CA ASP A 34 -6.82 -3.93 10.14
C ASP A 34 -8.28 -3.45 10.19
N GLN A 35 -8.55 -2.48 11.07
CA GLN A 35 -9.86 -1.83 11.20
C GLN A 35 -10.17 -0.96 9.98
N PHE A 36 -9.18 -0.24 9.44
CA PHE A 36 -9.34 0.61 8.27
C PHE A 36 -9.86 -0.19 7.07
N PHE A 37 -9.24 -1.34 6.74
CA PHE A 37 -9.68 -2.17 5.64
C PHE A 37 -11.07 -2.78 5.88
N SER A 38 -11.36 -3.17 7.12
CA SER A 38 -12.68 -3.67 7.51
C SER A 38 -13.79 -2.62 7.34
N LEU A 39 -13.48 -1.35 7.65
CA LEU A 39 -14.38 -0.20 7.49
C LEU A 39 -14.52 0.23 6.02
N LEU A 40 -13.43 0.24 5.27
CA LEU A 40 -13.44 0.70 3.88
C LEU A 40 -14.20 -0.27 2.95
N PHE A 41 -14.13 -1.58 3.24
CA PHE A 41 -14.72 -2.63 2.41
C PHE A 41 -15.87 -3.37 3.09
N THR A 42 -16.55 -2.71 4.03
CA THR A 42 -17.76 -3.25 4.66
C THR A 42 -18.84 -3.55 3.59
N SER A 43 -19.74 -4.49 3.87
CA SER A 43 -20.92 -4.79 3.03
C SER A 43 -20.64 -5.51 1.69
N ARG A 44 -19.80 -6.55 1.70
CA ARG A 44 -19.50 -7.44 0.56
C ARG A 44 -18.71 -6.79 -0.60
N MET A 45 -18.00 -5.70 -0.32
CA MET A 45 -17.08 -5.09 -1.28
C MET A 45 -15.69 -5.75 -1.28
N ASP A 46 -15.42 -6.63 -0.31
CA ASP A 46 -14.23 -7.47 -0.22
C ASP A 46 -14.03 -8.36 -1.46
N ASP A 47 -15.12 -8.87 -2.04
CA ASP A 47 -15.07 -9.62 -3.31
C ASP A 47 -14.47 -8.80 -4.47
N LEU A 48 -14.54 -7.45 -4.44
CA LEU A 48 -13.94 -6.59 -5.48
C LEU A 48 -12.41 -6.52 -5.38
N LEU A 49 -11.85 -6.85 -4.23
CA LEU A 49 -10.41 -6.80 -3.97
C LEU A 49 -9.72 -8.11 -4.31
N LYS A 50 -10.48 -9.21 -4.42
CA LYS A 50 -9.92 -10.49 -4.82
C LYS A 50 -9.31 -10.40 -6.21
N GLY A 51 -8.02 -10.72 -6.30
CA GLY A 51 -7.26 -10.61 -7.54
C GLY A 51 -6.83 -9.18 -7.90
N ALA A 52 -7.16 -8.18 -7.08
CA ALA A 52 -6.91 -6.78 -7.41
C ALA A 52 -5.44 -6.39 -7.22
N THR A 53 -5.07 -5.28 -7.86
CA THR A 53 -3.91 -4.48 -7.47
C THR A 53 -4.39 -3.32 -6.61
N VAL A 54 -3.86 -3.18 -5.40
CA VAL A 54 -4.11 -2.03 -4.51
C VAL A 54 -2.91 -1.08 -4.57
N VAL A 55 -3.16 0.19 -4.91
CA VAL A 55 -2.14 1.25 -4.90
C VAL A 55 -2.43 2.19 -3.73
N LEU A 56 -1.59 2.14 -2.71
CA LEU A 56 -1.68 2.93 -1.49
C LEU A 56 -0.91 4.23 -1.67
N LEU A 57 -1.65 5.33 -1.79
CA LEU A 57 -1.17 6.69 -1.87
C LEU A 57 -1.15 7.29 -0.45
N THR A 58 -0.30 6.72 0.40
CA THR A 58 -0.21 7.02 1.85
C THR A 58 1.19 7.48 2.23
N CYS A 59 1.32 8.09 3.41
CA CYS A 59 2.61 8.44 3.96
C CYS A 59 3.41 7.22 4.41
N ARG A 60 4.72 7.44 4.52
CA ARG A 60 5.75 6.50 4.99
C ARG A 60 5.45 5.81 6.31
N LEU A 61 4.77 6.44 7.26
CA LEU A 61 4.56 5.87 8.60
C LEU A 61 3.84 4.52 8.59
N LEU A 62 2.93 4.31 7.62
CA LEU A 62 2.29 3.01 7.41
C LEU A 62 3.29 1.89 7.10
N VAL A 63 4.39 2.24 6.42
CA VAL A 63 5.41 1.31 5.92
C VAL A 63 6.58 1.17 6.90
N GLU A 64 6.96 2.25 7.58
CA GLU A 64 8.08 2.22 8.54
C GLU A 64 7.71 1.61 9.89
N HIS A 65 6.44 1.73 10.32
CA HIS A 65 6.00 1.10 11.55
C HIS A 65 5.72 -0.39 11.33
N GLU A 66 6.55 -1.25 11.93
CA GLU A 66 6.54 -2.70 11.69
C GLU A 66 5.15 -3.32 11.88
N GLN A 67 4.50 -3.03 13.01
CA GLN A 67 3.17 -3.59 13.29
C GLN A 67 2.13 -3.12 12.26
N SER A 68 2.17 -1.85 11.87
CA SER A 68 1.22 -1.29 10.90
C SER A 68 1.43 -1.88 9.51
N PHE A 69 2.68 -2.15 9.14
CA PHE A 69 3.03 -2.83 7.91
C PHE A 69 2.60 -4.31 7.92
N GLN A 70 2.79 -5.02 9.04
CA GLN A 70 2.31 -6.40 9.18
C GLN A 70 0.78 -6.49 9.14
N ASP A 71 0.09 -5.55 9.78
CA ASP A 71 -1.37 -5.45 9.74
C ASP A 71 -1.86 -5.13 8.32
N LEU A 72 -1.15 -4.26 7.59
CA LEU A 72 -1.41 -3.98 6.18
C LEU A 72 -1.29 -5.25 5.34
N TYR A 73 -0.14 -5.92 5.43
CA TYR A 73 0.14 -7.12 4.65
C TYR A 73 -0.88 -8.22 4.93
N SER A 74 -1.18 -8.46 6.22
CA SER A 74 -2.18 -9.43 6.67
C SER A 74 -3.58 -9.09 6.15
N SER A 75 -3.97 -7.81 6.21
CA SER A 75 -5.27 -7.35 5.72
C SER A 75 -5.42 -7.59 4.23
N LEU A 76 -4.43 -7.16 3.43
CA LEU A 76 -4.43 -7.34 1.97
C LEU A 76 -4.44 -8.83 1.58
N HIS A 77 -3.72 -9.65 2.34
CA HIS A 77 -3.71 -11.09 2.16
C HIS A 77 -5.09 -11.72 2.46
N CYS A 78 -5.73 -11.35 3.58
CA CYS A 78 -7.08 -11.82 3.90
C CYS A 78 -8.12 -11.38 2.85
N LEU A 79 -7.92 -10.21 2.24
CA LEU A 79 -8.72 -9.68 1.13
C LEU A 79 -8.36 -10.31 -0.25
N GLN A 80 -7.41 -11.25 -0.30
CA GLN A 80 -6.97 -11.93 -1.52
C GLN A 80 -6.50 -10.96 -2.63
N VAL A 81 -5.88 -9.85 -2.23
CA VAL A 81 -5.24 -8.91 -3.16
C VAL A 81 -4.04 -9.58 -3.80
N SER A 82 -3.88 -9.48 -5.12
CA SER A 82 -2.74 -10.11 -5.82
C SER A 82 -1.48 -9.26 -5.77
N ASN A 83 -1.61 -7.95 -5.80
CA ASN A 83 -0.45 -7.05 -5.79
C ASN A 83 -0.76 -5.80 -4.98
N PHE A 84 0.26 -5.24 -4.33
CA PHE A 84 0.15 -3.90 -3.78
C PHE A 84 1.34 -3.02 -4.11
N VAL A 85 1.07 -1.72 -4.12
CA VAL A 85 2.05 -0.65 -4.29
C VAL A 85 1.91 0.29 -3.11
N ALA A 86 3.01 0.65 -2.44
CA ALA A 86 3.04 1.65 -1.38
C ALA A 86 4.26 2.56 -1.52
N PHE A 87 4.19 3.76 -0.94
CA PHE A 87 5.26 4.76 -1.04
C PHE A 87 5.91 5.00 0.32
N VAL A 88 7.24 5.18 0.32
CA VAL A 88 8.03 5.44 1.53
C VAL A 88 8.37 6.94 1.65
N ALA A 89 7.49 7.82 1.17
CA ALA A 89 7.65 9.28 1.29
C ALA A 89 7.21 9.77 2.68
N PRO A 90 8.05 10.54 3.42
CA PRO A 90 7.69 11.09 4.74
C PRO A 90 6.36 11.85 4.73
N HIS A 91 6.18 12.69 3.71
CA HIS A 91 4.97 13.47 3.49
C HIS A 91 4.47 13.20 2.07
N PHE A 92 3.74 12.11 1.89
CA PHE A 92 3.17 11.78 0.59
C PHE A 92 1.99 12.72 0.28
N GLN A 93 2.18 13.60 -0.70
CA GLN A 93 1.12 14.47 -1.18
C GLN A 93 0.39 13.80 -2.35
N SER A 94 -0.83 13.32 -2.12
CA SER A 94 -1.60 12.61 -3.13
C SER A 94 -1.90 13.45 -4.38
N SER A 95 -1.97 14.78 -4.25
CA SER A 95 -2.10 15.71 -5.38
C SER A 95 -0.95 15.60 -6.40
N LEU A 96 0.27 15.27 -5.93
CA LEU A 96 1.45 15.08 -6.78
C LEU A 96 1.46 13.71 -7.50
N SER A 97 0.54 12.81 -7.15
CA SER A 97 0.46 11.47 -7.75
C SER A 97 -0.31 11.41 -9.06
N SER A 98 -0.95 12.50 -9.49
CA SER A 98 -1.76 12.53 -10.71
C SER A 98 -1.01 12.04 -11.96
N SER A 99 0.20 12.57 -12.20
CA SER A 99 1.03 12.15 -13.35
C SER A 99 1.46 10.69 -13.25
N PHE A 100 1.78 10.21 -12.03
CA PHE A 100 2.13 8.81 -11.79
C PHE A 100 0.94 7.89 -12.11
N VAL A 101 -0.24 8.19 -11.55
CA VAL A 101 -1.47 7.42 -11.76
C VAL A 101 -1.83 7.40 -13.25
N GLN A 102 -1.76 8.55 -13.93
CA GLN A 102 -2.06 8.62 -15.36
C GLN A 102 -1.09 7.77 -16.19
N ALA A 103 0.22 7.88 -15.94
CA ALA A 103 1.23 7.12 -16.66
C ALA A 103 1.10 5.61 -16.41
N LEU A 104 0.84 5.22 -15.15
CA LEU A 104 0.61 3.83 -14.76
C LEU A 104 -0.63 3.25 -15.45
N LEU A 105 -1.75 3.98 -15.44
CA LEU A 105 -2.99 3.57 -16.10
C LEU A 105 -2.80 3.46 -17.61
N CYS A 106 -2.10 4.41 -18.24
CA CYS A 106 -1.79 4.34 -19.67
C CYS A 106 -0.99 3.08 -20.03
N LYS A 107 0.00 2.71 -19.23
CA LYS A 107 0.79 1.50 -19.48
C LYS A 107 0.00 0.23 -19.22
N THR A 108 -0.63 0.14 -18.05
CA THR A 108 -1.30 -1.09 -17.61
C THR A 108 -2.61 -1.35 -18.35
N PHE A 109 -3.49 -0.37 -18.46
CA PHE A 109 -4.83 -0.57 -19.05
C PHE A 109 -4.86 -0.34 -20.56
N ILE A 110 -4.20 0.73 -21.04
CA ILE A 110 -4.26 1.05 -22.48
C ILE A 110 -3.26 0.20 -23.28
N LYS A 111 -2.03 0.05 -22.78
CA LYS A 111 -0.97 -0.70 -23.47
C LYS A 111 -0.89 -2.17 -23.05
N GLY A 112 -1.66 -2.60 -22.05
CA GLY A 112 -1.74 -3.99 -21.60
C GLY A 112 -0.46 -4.53 -20.96
N THR A 113 0.44 -3.66 -20.47
CA THR A 113 1.68 -4.11 -19.82
C THR A 113 1.41 -4.49 -18.36
N ASN A 114 2.15 -5.47 -17.85
CA ASN A 114 2.01 -5.87 -16.44
C ASN A 114 2.48 -4.74 -15.49
N LEU A 115 2.05 -4.82 -14.23
CA LEU A 115 2.34 -3.78 -13.24
C LEU A 115 3.84 -3.56 -13.00
N PRO A 116 4.68 -4.60 -12.76
CA PRO A 116 6.12 -4.39 -12.54
C PRO A 116 6.82 -3.70 -13.71
N SER A 117 6.53 -4.10 -14.96
CA SER A 117 7.13 -3.48 -16.15
C SER A 117 6.65 -2.05 -16.41
N SER A 118 5.50 -1.67 -15.85
CA SER A 118 4.93 -0.33 -15.99
C SER A 118 5.50 0.67 -14.99
N MET A 119 6.10 0.19 -13.90
CA MET A 119 6.52 1.02 -12.77
C MET A 119 7.64 2.01 -13.12
N PRO A 120 8.75 1.61 -13.80
CA PRO A 120 9.81 2.56 -14.16
C PRO A 120 9.27 3.71 -15.01
N PHE A 121 8.45 3.39 -16.02
CA PHE A 121 7.81 4.40 -16.87
C PHE A 121 6.90 5.34 -16.06
N ALA A 122 6.08 4.80 -15.15
CA ALA A 122 5.17 5.62 -14.35
C ALA A 122 5.93 6.58 -13.42
N LEU A 123 7.05 6.12 -12.85
CA LEU A 123 7.91 6.92 -12.00
C LEU A 123 8.70 7.97 -12.81
N GLU A 124 9.16 7.64 -14.02
CA GLU A 124 9.88 8.59 -14.89
C GLU A 124 8.99 9.77 -15.28
N ASN A 125 7.70 9.49 -15.47
CA ASN A 125 6.69 10.49 -15.80
C ASN A 125 6.14 11.23 -14.56
N SER A 126 6.64 10.91 -13.37
CA SER A 126 6.28 11.60 -12.12
C SER A 126 7.55 11.96 -11.35
N PHE A 127 8.22 13.03 -11.80
CA PHE A 127 9.48 13.51 -11.22
C PHE A 127 9.46 13.60 -9.69
N CYS A 128 8.39 14.17 -9.12
CA CYS A 128 8.25 14.32 -7.67
C CYS A 128 8.20 12.97 -6.93
N ILE A 129 7.60 11.94 -7.50
CA ILE A 129 7.50 10.63 -6.86
C ILE A 129 8.73 9.78 -7.17
N GLY A 130 9.13 9.71 -8.44
CA GLY A 130 10.24 8.89 -8.91
C GLY A 130 11.60 9.27 -8.33
N GLN A 131 11.80 10.54 -7.94
CA GLN A 131 13.06 11.01 -7.38
C GLN A 131 13.05 11.24 -5.86
N HIS A 132 11.87 11.39 -5.25
CA HIS A 132 11.77 11.73 -3.82
C HIS A 132 11.05 10.68 -2.97
N SER A 133 10.70 9.53 -3.56
CA SER A 133 10.08 8.43 -2.84
C SER A 133 10.59 7.08 -3.33
N ASN A 134 10.84 6.18 -2.37
CA ASN A 134 10.96 4.77 -2.69
C ASN A 134 9.57 4.18 -2.86
N VAL A 135 9.42 3.26 -3.81
CA VAL A 135 8.18 2.52 -4.04
C VAL A 135 8.37 1.07 -3.62
N LEU A 136 7.47 0.59 -2.78
CA LEU A 136 7.30 -0.82 -2.49
C LEU A 136 6.34 -1.42 -3.51
N LEU A 137 6.80 -2.42 -4.24
CA LEU A 137 5.96 -3.27 -5.07
C LEU A 137 6.05 -4.70 -4.56
N SER A 138 4.90 -5.32 -4.33
CA SER A 138 4.82 -6.71 -3.93
C SER A 138 3.70 -7.43 -4.65
N SER A 139 3.99 -8.66 -5.05
CA SER A 139 2.98 -9.64 -5.41
C SER A 139 2.71 -10.48 -4.16
N LEU A 140 1.46 -10.49 -3.69
CA LEU A 140 1.08 -11.41 -2.63
C LEU A 140 0.83 -12.78 -3.27
N PRO A 141 1.49 -13.84 -2.80
CA PRO A 141 1.18 -15.18 -3.26
C PRO A 141 -0.30 -15.49 -2.95
N GLU A 142 -0.99 -16.18 -3.86
CA GLU A 142 -2.28 -16.78 -3.55
C GLU A 142 -2.07 -17.84 -2.47
N ALA A 143 -2.28 -17.51 -1.19
CA ALA A 143 -2.29 -18.54 -0.17
C ALA A 143 -3.57 -19.38 -0.27
N PHE A 144 -3.36 -20.68 -0.10
CA PHE A 144 -4.39 -21.72 -0.09
C PHE A 144 -5.61 -21.29 0.73
N SER A 145 -6.78 -21.49 0.13
CA SER A 145 -8.10 -20.94 0.47
C SER A 145 -8.66 -21.18 1.89
N ASN A 146 -7.91 -21.67 2.87
CA ASN A 146 -8.48 -22.25 4.10
C ASN A 146 -7.84 -21.84 5.44
N THR A 147 -6.90 -20.89 5.52
CA THR A 147 -6.35 -20.46 6.82
C THR A 147 -7.16 -19.29 7.38
N PRO A 148 -7.74 -19.39 8.60
CA PRO A 148 -8.42 -18.26 9.22
C PRO A 148 -7.47 -17.08 9.39
N CYS A 149 -7.94 -15.88 9.02
CA CYS A 149 -7.25 -14.62 9.29
C CYS A 149 -6.98 -14.54 10.81
N GLY A 150 -5.73 -14.79 11.23
CA GLY A 150 -5.34 -14.88 12.65
C GLY A 150 -4.34 -15.98 13.03
N MET A 151 -3.97 -16.91 12.13
CA MET A 151 -2.96 -17.96 12.41
C MET A 151 -1.77 -17.98 11.43
N LEU A 152 -1.16 -16.83 11.15
CA LEU A 152 0.15 -16.79 10.49
C LEU A 152 1.26 -16.69 11.55
N SER A 153 1.40 -17.73 12.38
CA SER A 153 2.59 -17.92 13.22
C SER A 153 3.55 -18.87 12.52
N GLY A 154 4.61 -18.32 11.92
CA GLY A 154 5.74 -19.09 11.38
C GLY A 154 5.74 -19.25 9.87
N VAL A 155 6.13 -18.20 9.15
CA VAL A 155 6.68 -18.34 7.79
C VAL A 155 8.16 -17.94 7.86
N GLN A 156 9.05 -18.89 7.57
CA GLN A 156 10.49 -18.72 7.58
C GLN A 156 10.93 -18.18 6.20
N LEU A 157 11.50 -16.98 6.17
CA LEU A 157 11.96 -16.29 4.96
C LEU A 157 13.50 -16.41 4.85
N CYS A 158 14.00 -16.82 3.69
CA CYS A 158 15.43 -16.93 3.38
C CYS A 158 15.94 -15.70 2.61
N TYR A 159 17.17 -15.28 2.93
CA TYR A 159 17.81 -13.99 2.62
C TYR A 159 18.87 -14.08 1.50
N ASP A 160 19.11 -12.96 0.78
CA ASP A 160 20.45 -12.40 0.47
C ASP A 160 20.38 -10.94 -0.10
N ILE A 161 21.46 -10.17 0.11
CA ILE A 161 21.57 -8.73 0.54
C ILE A 161 21.86 -7.71 -0.63
N LEU A 162 21.58 -6.38 -0.57
CA LEU A 162 22.48 -5.29 -0.05
C LEU A 162 21.84 -3.86 0.08
N ASP A 163 21.99 -3.32 1.31
CA ASP A 163 22.12 -1.93 1.83
C ASP A 163 21.00 -0.86 1.74
N ILE A 164 20.24 -0.69 2.84
CA ILE A 164 20.06 0.51 3.74
C ILE A 164 19.27 0.01 5.00
N PRO A 165 19.53 0.47 6.24
CA PRO A 165 19.34 -0.33 7.45
C PRO A 165 17.96 -0.16 8.09
N TYR A 166 16.97 -0.99 7.71
CA TYR A 166 15.77 -1.24 8.53
C TYR A 166 15.33 -2.71 8.35
N LEU A 167 15.28 -3.42 9.48
CA LEU A 167 15.44 -4.88 9.65
C LEU A 167 14.26 -5.79 9.23
N PHE A 168 13.36 -5.44 8.31
CA PHE A 168 12.06 -6.15 8.21
C PHE A 168 11.47 -6.49 6.83
N LEU A 169 12.18 -6.32 5.70
CA LEU A 169 11.51 -6.21 4.39
C LEU A 169 12.11 -7.07 3.24
N ASP A 170 12.33 -8.37 3.46
CA ASP A 170 13.04 -9.26 2.51
C ASP A 170 12.22 -9.79 1.31
N HIS A 171 10.99 -9.32 1.09
CA HIS A 171 10.14 -9.72 -0.05
C HIS A 171 9.56 -8.57 -0.86
N LEU A 172 10.09 -7.36 -0.69
CA LEU A 172 9.63 -6.18 -1.40
C LEU A 172 10.60 -5.85 -2.53
N THR A 173 10.05 -5.71 -3.73
CA THR A 173 10.82 -5.12 -4.83
C THR A 173 10.77 -3.60 -4.67
N TYR A 174 11.93 -3.00 -4.45
CA TYR A 174 12.07 -1.55 -4.44
C TYR A 174 12.27 -1.05 -5.88
N CYS A 175 11.48 -0.06 -6.28
CA CYS A 175 11.70 0.65 -7.53
C CYS A 175 12.15 2.08 -7.21
N THR A 176 13.34 2.45 -7.67
CA THR A 176 13.87 3.82 -7.65
C THR A 176 14.38 4.19 -9.04
N ILE A 177 14.31 5.47 -9.39
CA ILE A 177 14.95 6.00 -10.60
C ILE A 177 16.20 6.72 -10.15
N THR A 178 17.36 6.24 -10.61
CA THR A 178 18.66 6.91 -10.45
C THR A 178 18.92 7.89 -11.57
#